data_AF-A0A4U6W9F1-F1
#
_entry.id   AF-A0A4U6W9F1-F1
#
_cell.length_a   1.000
_cell.length_b   1.000
_cell.length_c   1.000
_cell.angle_alpha   90.00
_cell.angle_beta   90.00
_cell.angle_gamma   90.00
#
_symmetry.space_group_name_H-M   'P 1'
#
loop_
_entity.id
_entity.type
_entity.pdbx_description
1 polymer ?
#
loop_
_entity_poly.entity_id
_entity_poly.type
_entity_poly.pdbx_seq_one_letter_code
_entity_poly.pdbx_strand_id
1 'polypeptide(L)'
;MNSLLRPPLPGPSLCARRRASPSPAARRLGSAALAVGGRRCRRGLSVAASAAPSWMEEAGVEVLEEGGRRNPSVSDSYRPAGLPRPNATVLEAQGRVCTGPGQTRPLGEEQAMRVLDTILRSAMGELKEEPVSSAQLGAFFAGMTIRANSFPEATQWSEGERRAMSIFWPRLVQVLPPEVKFIADPEGTIMGANGLTGPRYVGQGTGEMRLVGALREVLAGGHLGYEEVQCVLKDILPIGSNSSSTVVSEALLAAFLIGQRMNRETDRELKAYCLAFDDELGPPPVADVKSLTHYGEPYDGNTRFFRSTLFVAAVRACYGESSLLHGVEWMPPKGGITEGQMLKFMGANIRLSPTHAKTLLEDENAGFAYLNLQEACPPLYSIIGLREHIKKRPPIATSEKVQQFVRARGRESMIAGFYHEGYEDPLLMLMRRRTVHAGLVVKGEEGALSMTTKERSAHASKGLPVNHCSGFRTPNSINSSETDGIPRESFRVIVNAQELGFESTETPRTDRSVLKNLELGLAALGGEKGAAYDRIVLNAAMADHLLGCSGAEDINAALDRTREAIDSGNALRRLMSYIKISHKVT
;
A
#
# COMPACT_ATOMS: atom_id res chain seq x y z
N MET A 1 -8.86 46.49 -41.03
CA MET A 1 -8.54 47.89 -41.40
C MET A 1 -8.57 48.74 -40.13
N ASN A 2 -7.59 49.65 -39.97
CA ASN A 2 -7.22 50.47 -38.79
C ASN A 2 -6.53 49.66 -37.67
N SER A 3 -5.20 49.62 -37.47
CA SER A 3 -4.08 50.60 -37.45
C SER A 3 -4.01 51.50 -36.20
N LEU A 4 -2.83 51.48 -35.57
CA LEU A 4 -2.20 52.50 -34.69
C LEU A 4 -2.62 52.46 -33.20
N LEU A 5 -1.80 52.67 -32.16
CA LEU A 5 -0.37 52.96 -31.92
C LEU A 5 -0.15 52.86 -30.38
N ARG A 6 1.01 52.37 -29.90
CA ARG A 6 1.62 52.73 -28.58
C ARG A 6 2.39 54.07 -28.75
N PRO A 7 3.07 54.73 -27.76
CA PRO A 7 3.35 54.53 -26.29
C PRO A 7 3.08 55.88 -25.50
N PRO A 8 3.69 56.31 -24.34
CA PRO A 8 4.83 55.79 -23.56
C PRO A 8 4.77 55.84 -22.01
N LEU A 9 5.83 55.25 -21.42
CA LEU A 9 6.26 55.23 -20.02
C LEU A 9 6.52 56.63 -19.44
N PRO A 10 6.53 56.74 -18.09
CA PRO A 10 7.48 57.61 -17.40
C PRO A 10 8.39 56.82 -16.43
N GLY A 11 9.67 57.21 -16.44
CA GLY A 11 10.72 56.80 -15.50
C GLY A 11 10.75 57.62 -14.20
N PRO A 12 11.84 57.52 -13.41
CA PRO A 12 11.79 57.45 -11.95
C PRO A 12 11.97 58.79 -11.22
N SER A 13 11.45 58.90 -9.99
CA SER A 13 11.85 59.94 -9.04
C SER A 13 12.01 59.41 -7.61
N LEU A 14 13.16 59.75 -7.03
CA LEU A 14 13.68 59.43 -5.70
C LEU A 14 12.84 59.99 -4.53
N CYS A 15 12.79 59.30 -3.37
CA CYS A 15 13.59 59.69 -2.19
C CYS A 15 13.39 58.79 -0.94
N ALA A 16 14.51 58.28 -0.42
CA ALA A 16 14.92 58.13 0.98
C ALA A 16 14.05 57.37 2.03
N ARG A 17 14.57 56.25 2.56
CA ARG A 17 15.39 56.22 3.81
C ARG A 17 15.85 54.81 4.21
N ARG A 18 17.17 54.73 4.44
CA ARG A 18 17.94 53.94 5.44
C ARG A 18 17.96 52.40 5.37
N ARG A 19 19.05 51.90 4.79
CA ARG A 19 19.73 50.64 5.14
C ARG A 19 20.55 50.82 6.42
N ALA A 20 20.64 49.76 7.23
CA ALA A 20 21.77 49.51 8.10
C ALA A 20 22.19 48.04 7.94
N SER A 21 23.48 47.84 7.73
CA SER A 21 24.21 46.58 7.56
C SER A 21 25.36 46.53 8.60
N PRO A 22 26.05 45.39 8.79
CA PRO A 22 26.49 44.91 10.12
C PRO A 22 28.01 44.93 10.40
N SER A 23 28.38 44.40 11.60
CA SER A 23 29.70 43.86 12.05
C SER A 23 30.72 44.91 12.57
N PRO A 24 31.72 44.61 13.46
CA PRO A 24 32.56 43.39 13.48
C PRO A 24 33.00 42.79 14.84
N ALA A 25 33.74 41.69 14.72
CA ALA A 25 34.32 40.79 15.74
C ALA A 25 35.56 41.33 16.48
N ALA A 26 35.95 40.67 17.59
CA ALA A 26 37.27 39.99 17.77
C ALA A 26 37.55 39.45 19.21
N ARG A 27 38.10 38.21 19.25
CA ARG A 27 39.22 37.65 20.08
C ARG A 27 39.20 37.75 21.63
N ARG A 28 39.87 36.90 22.45
CA ARG A 28 40.47 35.53 22.51
C ARG A 28 41.13 35.45 23.92
N LEU A 29 41.32 34.24 24.47
CA LEU A 29 42.16 33.77 25.63
C LEU A 29 41.27 33.05 26.67
N GLY A 30 41.55 31.87 27.23
CA GLY A 30 42.71 30.97 27.24
C GLY A 30 42.89 30.39 28.66
N SER A 31 42.88 29.05 28.79
CA SER A 31 43.48 28.21 29.86
C SER A 31 42.60 27.52 30.93
N ALA A 32 42.95 26.24 31.09
CA ALA A 32 42.99 25.39 32.28
C ALA A 32 41.78 24.52 32.69
N ALA A 33 42.11 23.23 32.81
CA ALA A 33 41.31 22.10 33.21
C ALA A 33 40.92 22.09 34.69
N LEU A 34 39.85 21.35 35.02
CA LEU A 34 39.74 20.56 36.27
C LEU A 34 38.58 19.55 36.12
N ALA A 35 38.91 18.28 36.35
CA ALA A 35 37.99 17.16 36.41
C ALA A 35 37.29 17.12 37.77
N VAL A 36 35.96 16.96 37.82
CA VAL A 36 35.24 16.36 38.97
C VAL A 36 33.94 15.72 38.46
N GLY A 37 33.71 14.46 38.81
CA GLY A 37 32.50 13.71 38.49
C GLY A 37 31.25 14.18 39.24
N GLY A 38 30.07 13.90 38.70
CA GLY A 38 28.80 14.25 39.33
C GLY A 38 27.63 13.43 38.78
N ARG A 39 26.97 12.72 39.68
CA ARG A 39 25.93 11.71 39.46
C ARG A 39 24.65 12.28 38.83
N ARG A 40 24.01 11.47 37.98
CA ARG A 40 22.63 11.67 37.50
C ARG A 40 21.64 11.55 38.66
N CYS A 41 20.88 12.61 38.94
CA CYS A 41 19.66 12.55 39.74
C CYS A 41 18.44 12.33 38.83
N ARG A 42 17.80 11.17 38.97
CA ARG A 42 16.42 10.92 38.51
C ARG A 42 15.47 11.63 39.49
N ARG A 43 14.56 12.47 39.01
CA ARG A 43 13.32 12.81 39.71
C ARG A 43 12.17 12.17 38.95
N GLY A 44 11.50 11.23 39.63
CA GLY A 44 10.27 10.59 39.16
C GLY A 44 9.08 11.51 39.33
N LEU A 45 8.20 11.49 38.34
CA LEU A 45 6.82 11.97 38.44
C LEU A 45 5.94 10.73 38.62
N SER A 46 5.39 10.58 39.81
CA SER A 46 4.36 9.59 40.13
C SER A 46 3.00 10.15 39.73
N VAL A 47 2.40 9.62 38.66
CA VAL A 47 0.98 9.77 38.37
C VAL A 47 0.29 8.52 38.91
N ALA A 48 -0.74 8.72 39.73
CA ALA A 48 -1.51 7.66 40.36
C ALA A 48 -2.24 6.84 39.28
N ALA A 49 -1.81 5.60 39.10
CA ALA A 49 -2.52 4.59 38.31
C ALA A 49 -3.70 4.06 39.16
N SER A 50 -4.92 4.35 38.75
CA SER A 50 -6.09 3.59 39.18
C SER A 50 -5.98 2.17 38.63
N ALA A 51 -6.08 1.17 39.51
CA ALA A 51 -5.83 -0.23 39.21
C ALA A 51 -6.64 -0.74 38.01
N ALA A 52 -5.94 -1.26 37.00
CA ALA A 52 -6.52 -2.07 35.95
C ALA A 52 -7.11 -3.36 36.55
N PRO A 53 -8.29 -3.83 36.12
CA PRO A 53 -8.87 -5.09 36.60
C PRO A 53 -7.97 -6.30 36.27
N SER A 54 -7.90 -7.27 37.20
CA SER A 54 -6.89 -8.36 37.24
C SER A 54 -6.81 -9.26 36.00
N TRP A 55 -7.80 -9.24 35.11
CA TRP A 55 -7.75 -10.00 33.85
C TRP A 55 -6.83 -9.39 32.79
N MET A 56 -6.44 -8.12 32.94
CA MET A 56 -5.39 -7.49 32.12
C MET A 56 -4.00 -8.05 32.46
N GLU A 57 -3.77 -8.52 33.69
CA GLU A 57 -2.49 -9.08 34.13
C GLU A 57 -2.27 -10.51 33.60
N GLU A 58 -3.28 -11.39 33.56
CA GLU A 58 -3.05 -12.77 33.13
C GLU A 58 -3.02 -12.95 31.60
N ALA A 59 -3.91 -12.30 30.84
CA ALA A 59 -4.01 -12.54 29.39
C ALA A 59 -3.17 -11.57 28.53
N GLY A 60 -2.93 -10.36 29.03
CA GLY A 60 -2.19 -9.31 28.32
C GLY A 60 -0.70 -9.31 28.62
N VAL A 61 -0.31 -9.64 29.86
CA VAL A 61 1.11 -9.60 30.28
C VAL A 61 1.83 -10.89 29.89
N GLU A 62 1.22 -12.08 29.97
CA GLU A 62 1.87 -13.33 29.51
C GLU A 62 2.23 -13.28 28.00
N VAL A 63 1.35 -12.72 27.16
CA VAL A 63 1.59 -12.54 25.72
C VAL A 63 2.73 -11.55 25.44
N LEU A 64 2.91 -10.56 26.32
CA LEU A 64 3.99 -9.57 26.22
C LEU A 64 5.31 -10.08 26.82
N GLU A 65 5.28 -10.97 27.82
CA GLU A 65 6.46 -11.53 28.46
C GLU A 65 7.10 -12.69 27.67
N GLU A 66 6.33 -13.57 27.02
CA GLU A 66 6.89 -14.61 26.15
C GLU A 66 7.43 -14.05 24.81
N GLY A 67 6.88 -12.94 24.31
CA GLY A 67 7.42 -12.17 23.17
C GLY A 67 8.65 -11.31 23.52
N GLY A 68 9.05 -11.30 24.80
CA GLY A 68 9.99 -10.36 25.44
C GLY A 68 11.46 -10.40 25.02
N ARG A 69 11.84 -11.08 23.93
CA ARG A 69 13.22 -11.06 23.40
C ARG A 69 13.33 -10.76 21.91
N ARG A 70 12.70 -9.66 21.46
CA ARG A 70 13.27 -8.71 20.47
C ARG A 70 12.28 -7.57 20.25
N ASN A 71 12.51 -6.44 20.93
CA ASN A 71 11.93 -5.16 20.56
C ASN A 71 12.49 -4.76 19.17
N PRO A 72 11.70 -4.79 18.09
CA PRO A 72 12.16 -4.61 16.72
C PRO A 72 12.12 -3.13 16.32
N SER A 73 12.57 -2.21 17.17
CA SER A 73 12.44 -0.76 16.94
C SER A 73 13.10 -0.20 15.67
N VAL A 74 13.62 -1.08 14.78
CA VAL A 74 14.20 -0.74 13.46
C VAL A 74 13.95 -1.83 12.38
N SER A 75 13.03 -2.79 12.56
CA SER A 75 13.32 -4.16 12.11
C SER A 75 12.96 -4.56 10.67
N ASP A 76 14.01 -4.86 9.90
CA ASP A 76 13.99 -5.75 8.73
C ASP A 76 13.60 -7.21 9.09
N SER A 77 13.29 -7.55 10.35
CA SER A 77 13.01 -8.94 10.79
C SER A 77 11.77 -9.57 10.18
N TYR A 78 10.82 -8.77 9.70
CA TYR A 78 9.62 -9.30 9.03
C TYR A 78 9.83 -9.44 7.52
N ARG A 79 10.90 -8.88 6.95
CA ARG A 79 11.30 -9.18 5.58
C ARG A 79 11.68 -10.67 5.55
N PRO A 80 11.06 -11.49 4.68
CA PRO A 80 11.38 -12.91 4.59
C PRO A 80 12.88 -13.15 4.42
N ALA A 81 13.43 -14.05 5.23
CA ALA A 81 14.83 -14.44 5.13
C ALA A 81 15.10 -15.11 3.77
N GLY A 82 16.30 -14.91 3.23
CA GLY A 82 16.73 -15.51 1.96
C GLY A 82 16.31 -14.74 0.70
N LEU A 83 15.46 -13.71 0.79
CA LEU A 83 15.19 -12.85 -0.37
C LEU A 83 16.44 -12.00 -0.69
N PRO A 84 16.97 -12.00 -1.92
CA PRO A 84 18.10 -11.16 -2.30
C PRO A 84 17.70 -9.68 -2.26
N ARG A 85 18.60 -8.82 -1.78
CA ARG A 85 18.37 -7.37 -1.77
C ARG A 85 18.56 -6.80 -3.18
N PRO A 86 17.76 -5.81 -3.60
CA PRO A 86 17.97 -5.10 -4.85
C PRO A 86 19.22 -4.20 -4.78
N ASN A 87 19.88 -4.01 -5.93
CA ASN A 87 20.95 -3.04 -6.05
C ASN A 87 20.43 -1.62 -5.76
N ALA A 88 20.97 -0.95 -4.75
CA ALA A 88 20.46 0.32 -4.26
C ALA A 88 20.49 1.45 -5.32
N THR A 89 21.55 1.51 -6.15
CA THR A 89 21.70 2.53 -7.19
C THR A 89 20.58 2.43 -8.22
N VAL A 90 20.31 1.22 -8.72
CA VAL A 90 19.24 0.99 -9.70
C VAL A 90 17.86 1.18 -9.05
N LEU A 91 17.69 0.75 -7.80
CA LEU A 91 16.44 0.92 -7.05
C LEU A 91 16.07 2.40 -6.84
N GLU A 92 17.05 3.25 -6.55
CA GLU A 92 16.86 4.71 -6.45
C GLU A 92 16.42 5.30 -7.80
N ALA A 93 17.07 4.89 -8.89
CA ALA A 93 16.73 5.31 -10.24
C ALA A 93 15.30 4.91 -10.64
N GLN A 94 14.91 3.65 -10.41
CA GLN A 94 13.53 3.17 -10.61
C GLN A 94 12.52 3.99 -9.79
N GLY A 95 12.91 4.41 -8.58
CA GLY A 95 12.15 5.34 -7.74
C GLY A 95 11.78 6.66 -8.42
N ARG A 96 12.54 7.08 -9.44
CA ARG A 96 12.35 8.34 -10.18
C ARG A 96 11.76 8.15 -11.57
N VAL A 97 12.19 7.13 -12.31
CA VAL A 97 11.85 6.97 -13.73
C VAL A 97 10.69 6.00 -13.99
N CYS A 98 10.43 5.05 -13.09
CA CYS A 98 9.35 4.07 -13.23
C CYS A 98 8.04 4.60 -12.62
N THR A 99 7.60 5.79 -13.04
CA THR A 99 6.33 6.38 -12.60
C THR A 99 5.48 6.80 -13.80
N GLY A 100 4.23 7.21 -13.55
CA GLY A 100 3.32 7.57 -14.64
C GLY A 100 3.74 8.83 -15.41
N PRO A 101 3.07 9.12 -16.54
CA PRO A 101 3.45 10.14 -17.51
C PRO A 101 3.57 11.56 -16.95
N GLY A 102 2.83 11.88 -15.87
CA GLY A 102 2.89 13.19 -15.21
C GLY A 102 3.73 13.25 -13.93
N GLN A 103 4.36 12.16 -13.51
CA GLN A 103 5.09 12.07 -12.23
C GLN A 103 6.57 11.71 -12.38
N THR A 104 6.96 11.25 -13.57
CA THR A 104 8.33 10.84 -13.87
C THR A 104 9.31 11.98 -13.78
N ARG A 105 10.44 11.71 -13.14
CA ARG A 105 11.55 12.64 -12.95
C ARG A 105 12.78 12.07 -13.64
N PRO A 106 13.11 12.53 -14.86
CA PRO A 106 14.30 12.09 -15.59
C PRO A 106 15.57 12.15 -14.74
N LEU A 107 16.51 11.25 -14.99
CA LEU A 107 17.82 11.27 -14.33
C LEU A 107 18.69 12.40 -14.88
N GLY A 108 19.51 13.00 -14.03
CA GLY A 108 20.62 13.84 -14.49
C GLY A 108 21.74 12.99 -15.11
N GLU A 109 22.68 13.62 -15.81
CA GLU A 109 23.75 12.91 -16.52
C GLU A 109 24.60 12.03 -15.59
N GLU A 110 25.14 12.58 -14.50
CA GLU A 110 25.94 11.80 -13.54
C GLU A 110 25.18 10.61 -12.95
N GLN A 111 23.87 10.77 -12.73
CA GLN A 111 23.00 9.71 -12.21
C GLN A 111 22.79 8.63 -13.27
N ALA A 112 22.51 9.01 -14.51
CA ALA A 112 22.35 8.08 -15.61
C ALA A 112 23.65 7.30 -15.89
N MET A 113 24.81 7.99 -15.92
CA MET A 113 26.13 7.35 -16.07
C MET A 113 26.37 6.32 -14.96
N ARG A 114 26.13 6.69 -13.69
CA ARG A 114 26.31 5.79 -12.55
C ARG A 114 25.41 4.56 -12.62
N VAL A 115 24.15 4.74 -13.00
CA VAL A 115 23.18 3.64 -13.12
C VAL A 115 23.58 2.66 -14.23
N LEU A 116 23.90 3.17 -15.43
CA LEU A 116 24.28 2.33 -16.57
C LEU A 116 25.64 1.65 -16.36
N ASP A 117 26.61 2.31 -15.72
CA ASP A 117 27.87 1.70 -15.29
C ASP A 117 27.62 0.56 -14.31
N THR A 118 26.78 0.79 -13.29
CA THR A 118 26.42 -0.25 -12.31
C THR A 118 25.77 -1.46 -12.99
N ILE A 119 24.84 -1.23 -13.94
CA ILE A 119 24.22 -2.30 -14.73
C ILE A 119 25.27 -3.07 -15.54
N LEU A 120 26.18 -2.36 -16.22
CA LEU A 120 27.21 -2.98 -17.05
C LEU A 120 28.15 -3.85 -16.24
N ARG A 121 28.67 -3.32 -15.13
CA ARG A 121 29.56 -4.04 -14.20
C ARG A 121 28.87 -5.25 -13.59
N SER A 122 27.57 -5.12 -13.27
CA SER A 122 26.77 -6.25 -12.81
C SER A 122 26.64 -7.34 -13.87
N ALA A 123 26.32 -6.98 -15.11
CA ALA A 123 26.18 -7.93 -16.22
C ALA A 123 27.51 -8.61 -16.58
N MET A 124 28.64 -7.95 -16.33
CA MET A 124 29.99 -8.52 -16.47
C MET A 124 30.42 -9.40 -15.27
N GLY A 125 29.58 -9.54 -14.24
CA GLY A 125 29.89 -10.33 -13.05
C GLY A 125 30.88 -9.67 -12.08
N GLU A 126 31.10 -8.36 -12.21
CA GLU A 126 32.07 -7.61 -11.38
C GLU A 126 31.51 -7.22 -10.00
N LEU A 127 30.17 -7.21 -9.84
CA LEU A 127 29.51 -6.89 -8.57
C LEU A 127 29.26 -8.16 -7.76
N LYS A 128 29.99 -8.31 -6.65
CA LYS A 128 29.86 -9.47 -5.74
C LYS A 128 28.71 -9.33 -4.74
N GLU A 129 28.44 -8.10 -4.29
CA GLU A 129 27.36 -7.78 -3.37
C GLU A 129 26.25 -7.05 -4.10
N GLU A 130 25.00 -7.48 -3.87
CA GLU A 130 23.79 -6.86 -4.42
C GLU A 130 23.89 -6.57 -5.93
N PRO A 131 24.15 -7.59 -6.77
CA PRO A 131 24.12 -7.41 -8.22
C PRO A 131 22.74 -6.94 -8.67
N VAL A 132 22.69 -6.22 -9.80
CA VAL A 132 21.44 -5.79 -10.41
C VAL A 132 20.67 -7.04 -10.85
N SER A 133 19.49 -7.25 -10.29
CA SER A 133 18.66 -8.42 -10.59
C SER A 133 17.96 -8.31 -11.94
N SER A 134 17.52 -9.46 -12.48
CA SER A 134 16.70 -9.51 -13.70
C SER A 134 15.43 -8.66 -13.57
N ALA A 135 14.76 -8.71 -12.41
CA ALA A 135 13.60 -7.86 -12.13
C ALA A 135 13.94 -6.36 -12.18
N GLN A 136 15.10 -5.94 -11.65
CA GLN A 136 15.55 -4.55 -11.75
C GLN A 136 15.82 -4.13 -13.20
N LEU A 137 16.48 -4.98 -13.99
CA LEU A 137 16.73 -4.72 -15.40
C LEU A 137 15.42 -4.55 -16.17
N GLY A 138 14.48 -5.48 -15.99
CA GLY A 138 13.18 -5.44 -16.66
C GLY A 138 12.38 -4.18 -16.33
N ALA A 139 12.25 -3.86 -15.04
CA ALA A 139 11.53 -2.66 -14.60
C ALA A 139 12.22 -1.36 -15.05
N PHE A 140 13.55 -1.26 -14.94
CA PHE A 140 14.28 -0.07 -15.34
C PHE A 140 14.19 0.18 -16.85
N PHE A 141 14.48 -0.83 -17.68
CA PHE A 141 14.44 -0.68 -19.13
C PHE A 141 13.03 -0.51 -19.67
N ALA A 142 12.00 -1.17 -19.10
CA ALA A 142 10.61 -0.90 -19.47
C ALA A 142 10.26 0.58 -19.25
N GLY A 143 10.70 1.15 -18.12
CA GLY A 143 10.52 2.56 -17.84
C GLY A 143 11.27 3.47 -18.81
N MET A 144 12.49 3.11 -19.22
CA MET A 144 13.23 3.86 -20.24
C MET A 144 12.51 3.81 -21.59
N THR A 145 12.10 2.63 -22.05
CA THR A 145 11.43 2.42 -23.34
C THR A 145 10.11 3.17 -23.45
N ILE A 146 9.21 3.00 -22.47
CA ILE A 146 7.89 3.66 -22.49
C ILE A 146 8.03 5.18 -22.50
N ARG A 147 8.98 5.71 -21.70
CA ARG A 147 9.26 7.14 -21.66
C ARG A 147 9.77 7.68 -22.99
N ALA A 148 10.56 6.92 -23.73
CA ALA A 148 11.04 7.33 -25.04
C ALA A 148 9.92 7.34 -26.08
N ASN A 149 9.01 6.35 -26.00
CA ASN A 149 7.99 6.12 -27.03
C ASN A 149 6.73 6.97 -26.86
N SER A 150 6.23 7.13 -25.63
CA SER A 150 4.82 7.52 -25.41
C SER A 150 4.63 8.69 -24.44
N PHE A 151 5.64 9.03 -23.64
CA PHE A 151 5.48 10.05 -22.60
C PHE A 151 5.59 11.48 -23.16
N PRO A 152 4.98 12.48 -22.51
CA PRO A 152 5.19 13.90 -22.81
C PRO A 152 6.65 14.31 -22.67
N GLU A 153 7.10 15.29 -23.46
CA GLU A 153 8.50 15.75 -23.54
C GLU A 153 9.18 15.95 -22.16
N ALA A 154 8.48 16.60 -21.22
CA ALA A 154 8.98 16.88 -19.88
C ALA A 154 9.33 15.63 -19.04
N THR A 155 8.79 14.46 -19.41
CA THR A 155 9.01 13.18 -18.72
C THR A 155 9.66 12.11 -19.61
N GLN A 156 10.02 12.46 -20.86
CA GLN A 156 10.89 11.67 -21.72
C GLN A 156 12.35 11.68 -21.23
N TRP A 157 13.27 11.08 -21.98
CA TRP A 157 14.69 11.06 -21.63
C TRP A 157 15.28 12.47 -21.58
N SER A 158 15.98 12.76 -20.49
CA SER A 158 16.83 13.95 -20.41
C SER A 158 17.98 13.85 -21.41
N GLU A 159 18.62 14.99 -21.73
CA GLU A 159 19.85 14.97 -22.52
C GLU A 159 20.95 14.12 -21.86
N GLY A 160 21.03 14.15 -20.52
CA GLY A 160 21.98 13.35 -19.76
C GLY A 160 21.73 11.84 -19.91
N GLU A 161 20.47 11.41 -19.89
CA GLU A 161 20.09 10.01 -20.15
C GLU A 161 20.44 9.60 -21.59
N ARG A 162 20.18 10.47 -22.59
CA ARG A 162 20.56 10.22 -24.00
C ARG A 162 22.07 10.08 -24.16
N ARG A 163 22.86 10.99 -23.57
CA ARG A 163 24.33 10.93 -23.59
C ARG A 163 24.83 9.65 -22.92
N ALA A 164 24.35 9.33 -21.73
CA ALA A 164 24.75 8.10 -21.03
C ALA A 164 24.40 6.85 -21.85
N MET A 165 23.19 6.79 -22.42
CA MET A 165 22.80 5.65 -23.25
C MET A 165 23.69 5.49 -24.49
N SER A 166 24.05 6.59 -25.16
CA SER A 166 24.95 6.55 -26.33
C SER A 166 26.34 5.96 -26.00
N ILE A 167 26.83 6.16 -24.77
CA ILE A 167 28.13 5.67 -24.31
C ILE A 167 28.04 4.19 -23.89
N PHE A 168 27.01 3.83 -23.12
CA PHE A 168 26.94 2.52 -22.49
C PHE A 168 26.24 1.46 -23.34
N TRP A 169 25.26 1.82 -24.17
CA TRP A 169 24.46 0.84 -24.93
C TRP A 169 25.28 -0.10 -25.82
N PRO A 170 26.32 0.36 -26.57
CA PRO A 170 27.14 -0.52 -27.39
C PRO A 170 27.83 -1.65 -26.61
N ARG A 171 28.13 -1.43 -25.32
CA ARG A 171 28.70 -2.44 -24.43
C ARG A 171 27.61 -3.29 -23.77
N LEU A 172 26.55 -2.64 -23.30
CA LEU A 172 25.40 -3.31 -22.67
C LEU A 172 24.75 -4.33 -23.59
N VAL A 173 24.55 -4.00 -24.88
CA VAL A 173 23.93 -4.91 -25.85
C VAL A 173 24.74 -6.20 -26.08
N GLN A 174 26.04 -6.21 -25.77
CA GLN A 174 26.88 -7.40 -25.88
C GLN A 174 26.70 -8.34 -24.70
N VAL A 175 26.43 -7.82 -23.49
CA VAL A 175 26.43 -8.60 -22.24
C VAL A 175 25.04 -8.85 -21.66
N LEU A 176 24.04 -8.04 -22.01
CA LEU A 176 22.68 -8.21 -21.47
C LEU A 176 22.02 -9.50 -22.01
N PRO A 177 21.04 -10.08 -21.28
CA PRO A 177 20.20 -11.16 -21.79
C PRO A 177 19.30 -10.72 -22.96
N PRO A 178 18.89 -11.63 -23.87
CA PRO A 178 18.02 -11.30 -25.02
C PRO A 178 16.70 -10.63 -24.63
N GLU A 179 16.05 -11.08 -23.56
CA GLU A 179 14.80 -10.50 -23.06
C GLU A 179 14.97 -9.05 -22.60
N VAL A 180 16.10 -8.71 -21.98
CA VAL A 180 16.39 -7.34 -21.53
C VAL A 180 16.67 -6.45 -22.74
N LYS A 181 17.34 -6.97 -23.77
CA LYS A 181 17.53 -6.25 -25.04
C LYS A 181 16.19 -5.96 -25.72
N PHE A 182 15.27 -6.93 -25.71
CA PHE A 182 13.90 -6.74 -26.19
C PHE A 182 13.17 -5.66 -25.39
N ILE A 183 13.18 -5.73 -24.06
CA ILE A 183 12.49 -4.74 -23.22
C ILE A 183 13.04 -3.32 -23.47
N ALA A 184 14.36 -3.19 -23.61
CA ALA A 184 15.06 -1.92 -23.80
C ALA A 184 14.88 -1.32 -25.19
N ASP A 185 14.74 -2.14 -26.24
CA ASP A 185 14.58 -1.67 -27.62
C ASP A 185 13.72 -2.65 -28.44
N PRO A 186 12.39 -2.69 -28.21
CA PRO A 186 11.51 -3.71 -28.78
C PRO A 186 11.42 -3.66 -30.31
N GLU A 187 11.59 -2.47 -30.89
CA GLU A 187 11.56 -2.21 -32.33
C GLU A 187 12.96 -2.02 -32.95
N GLY A 188 14.02 -1.98 -32.13
CA GLY A 188 15.41 -1.80 -32.60
C GLY A 188 15.73 -0.39 -33.11
N THR A 189 14.88 0.59 -32.79
CA THR A 189 14.95 1.97 -33.30
C THR A 189 15.30 3.00 -32.22
N ILE A 190 15.22 2.63 -30.93
CA ILE A 190 15.33 3.58 -29.82
C ILE A 190 16.79 3.80 -29.43
N MET A 191 17.60 2.74 -29.47
CA MET A 191 18.95 2.75 -28.91
C MET A 191 20.06 2.99 -29.95
N GLY A 192 19.70 3.43 -31.17
CA GLY A 192 20.64 3.92 -32.20
C GLY A 192 21.52 2.87 -32.88
N ALA A 193 21.45 1.60 -32.46
CA ALA A 193 21.98 0.47 -33.19
C ALA A 193 20.78 -0.30 -33.75
N ASN A 194 20.68 -0.46 -35.09
CA ASN A 194 19.63 -1.25 -35.75
C ASN A 194 19.72 -2.74 -35.34
N GLY A 195 19.37 -3.02 -34.09
CA GLY A 195 19.50 -4.31 -33.45
C GLY A 195 18.31 -5.18 -33.79
N LEU A 196 18.56 -6.33 -34.42
CA LEU A 196 17.50 -7.27 -34.81
C LEU A 196 16.95 -8.09 -33.63
N THR A 197 17.57 -8.00 -32.44
CA THR A 197 17.18 -8.80 -31.28
C THR A 197 15.77 -8.47 -30.80
N GLY A 198 15.46 -7.19 -30.57
CA GLY A 198 14.14 -6.79 -30.08
C GLY A 198 12.99 -7.20 -31.01
N PRO A 199 13.04 -6.83 -32.30
CA PRO A 199 12.00 -7.19 -33.27
C PRO A 199 11.80 -8.71 -33.44
N ARG A 200 12.87 -9.50 -33.27
CA ARG A 200 12.82 -10.97 -33.45
C ARG A 200 12.61 -11.75 -32.16
N TYR A 201 12.62 -11.11 -31.00
CA TYR A 201 12.44 -11.79 -29.73
C TYR A 201 10.98 -12.22 -29.55
N VAL A 202 10.78 -13.49 -29.21
CA VAL A 202 9.47 -14.12 -29.04
C VAL A 202 9.30 -14.81 -27.68
N GLY A 203 10.28 -14.77 -26.78
CA GLY A 203 10.22 -15.49 -25.51
C GLY A 203 10.51 -17.00 -25.64
N GLN A 204 10.65 -17.66 -24.49
CA GLN A 204 10.88 -19.10 -24.37
C GLN A 204 9.61 -19.82 -23.88
N GLY A 205 9.05 -20.70 -24.72
CA GLY A 205 7.83 -21.43 -24.40
C GLY A 205 6.57 -20.58 -24.53
N THR A 206 5.41 -21.22 -24.35
CA THR A 206 4.10 -20.60 -24.63
C THR A 206 3.76 -19.44 -23.71
N GLY A 207 4.10 -19.53 -22.43
CA GLY A 207 3.85 -18.47 -21.44
C GLY A 207 4.63 -17.19 -21.75
N GLU A 208 5.93 -17.30 -22.02
CA GLU A 208 6.73 -16.12 -22.41
C GLU A 208 6.33 -15.58 -23.78
N MET A 209 5.97 -16.43 -24.73
CA MET A 209 5.47 -15.96 -26.04
C MET A 209 4.25 -15.04 -25.89
N ARG A 210 3.29 -15.43 -25.05
CA ARG A 210 2.11 -14.59 -24.77
C ARG A 210 2.50 -13.30 -24.05
N LEU A 211 3.37 -13.39 -23.04
CA LEU A 211 3.86 -12.24 -22.30
C LEU A 211 4.62 -11.24 -23.20
N VAL A 212 5.46 -11.73 -24.12
CA VAL A 212 6.19 -10.90 -25.08
C VAL A 212 5.24 -10.20 -26.04
N GLY A 213 4.20 -10.89 -26.52
CA GLY A 213 3.14 -10.29 -27.33
C GLY A 213 2.48 -9.11 -26.62
N ALA A 214 2.02 -9.33 -25.38
CA ALA A 214 1.42 -8.28 -24.55
C ALA A 214 2.41 -7.14 -24.23
N LEU A 215 3.68 -7.46 -23.99
CA LEU A 215 4.72 -6.46 -23.70
C LEU A 215 4.98 -5.52 -24.88
N ARG A 216 4.81 -5.95 -26.14
CA ARG A 216 4.97 -5.02 -27.28
C ARG A 216 3.97 -3.88 -27.21
N GLU A 217 2.71 -4.17 -26.91
CA GLU A 217 1.68 -3.15 -26.74
C GLU A 217 1.95 -2.28 -25.50
N VAL A 218 2.28 -2.90 -24.37
CA VAL A 218 2.57 -2.18 -23.12
C VAL A 218 3.77 -1.24 -23.27
N LEU A 219 4.87 -1.70 -23.89
CA LEU A 219 6.08 -0.89 -24.09
C LEU A 219 5.90 0.24 -25.13
N ALA A 220 4.87 0.15 -25.97
CA ALA A 220 4.43 1.22 -26.86
C ALA A 220 3.52 2.25 -26.18
N GLY A 221 3.19 2.07 -24.89
CA GLY A 221 2.26 2.94 -24.16
C GLY A 221 0.79 2.53 -24.28
N GLY A 222 0.52 1.33 -24.82
CA GLY A 222 -0.83 0.78 -25.01
C GLY A 222 -1.41 0.10 -23.77
N HIS A 223 -2.63 -0.41 -23.91
CA HIS A 223 -3.41 -1.04 -22.85
C HIS A 223 -3.99 -2.36 -23.34
N LEU A 224 -4.03 -3.35 -22.45
CA LEU A 224 -4.41 -4.71 -22.83
C LEU A 224 -5.89 -5.01 -22.59
N GLY A 225 -6.39 -6.06 -23.24
CA GLY A 225 -7.73 -6.59 -23.00
C GLY A 225 -7.87 -7.30 -21.64
N TYR A 226 -9.11 -7.52 -21.20
CA TYR A 226 -9.40 -8.25 -19.96
C TYR A 226 -8.88 -9.69 -20.01
N GLU A 227 -9.27 -10.44 -21.05
CA GLU A 227 -8.87 -11.84 -21.22
C GLU A 227 -7.37 -11.98 -21.43
N GLU A 228 -6.76 -11.05 -22.17
CA GLU A 228 -5.33 -11.02 -22.43
C GLU A 228 -4.52 -10.91 -21.13
N VAL A 229 -4.87 -9.97 -20.24
CA VAL A 229 -4.21 -9.85 -18.94
C VAL A 229 -4.45 -11.09 -18.08
N GLN A 230 -5.68 -11.64 -18.06
CA GLN A 230 -5.96 -12.84 -17.27
C GLN A 230 -5.13 -14.04 -17.73
N CYS A 231 -5.09 -14.31 -19.04
CA CYS A 231 -4.28 -15.39 -19.60
C CYS A 231 -2.81 -15.20 -19.23
N VAL A 232 -2.25 -14.01 -19.48
CA VAL A 232 -0.87 -13.68 -19.12
C VAL A 232 -0.61 -13.97 -17.64
N LEU A 233 -1.47 -13.52 -16.72
CA LEU A 233 -1.28 -13.76 -15.29
C LEU A 233 -1.32 -15.25 -14.91
N LYS A 234 -2.25 -16.01 -15.50
CA LYS A 234 -2.39 -17.45 -15.25
C LYS A 234 -1.20 -18.25 -15.78
N ASP A 235 -0.60 -17.85 -16.90
CA ASP A 235 0.55 -18.56 -17.47
C ASP A 235 1.86 -18.26 -16.75
N ILE A 236 2.00 -17.07 -16.16
CA ILE A 236 3.29 -16.60 -15.62
C ILE A 236 3.39 -16.69 -14.11
N LEU A 237 2.26 -16.78 -13.39
CA LEU A 237 2.25 -16.95 -11.94
C LEU A 237 1.94 -18.41 -11.58
N PRO A 238 2.65 -18.98 -10.60
CA PRO A 238 2.50 -20.39 -10.26
C PRO A 238 1.12 -20.67 -9.66
N ILE A 239 0.38 -21.63 -10.24
CA ILE A 239 -0.90 -22.13 -9.73
C ILE A 239 -0.69 -23.49 -9.06
N GLY A 240 -1.06 -23.63 -7.79
CA GLY A 240 -0.95 -24.89 -7.03
C GLY A 240 0.47 -25.24 -6.54
N SER A 241 0.61 -26.43 -5.92
CA SER A 241 1.88 -26.93 -5.36
C SER A 241 2.83 -27.55 -6.40
N ASN A 242 2.37 -27.78 -7.63
CA ASN A 242 3.16 -28.33 -8.75
C ASN A 242 3.86 -27.21 -9.55
N SER A 243 4.53 -26.29 -8.86
CA SER A 243 5.16 -25.07 -9.39
C SER A 243 6.45 -25.30 -10.20
N SER A 244 6.73 -26.52 -10.66
CA SER A 244 8.00 -26.83 -11.34
C SER A 244 8.02 -26.44 -12.84
N SER A 245 6.98 -25.82 -13.39
CA SER A 245 6.78 -25.72 -14.85
C SER A 245 6.64 -24.30 -15.42
N THR A 246 6.39 -23.27 -14.62
CA THR A 246 6.28 -21.88 -15.11
C THR A 246 7.49 -21.06 -14.67
N VAL A 247 8.66 -21.38 -15.22
CA VAL A 247 9.85 -20.51 -15.09
C VAL A 247 9.74 -19.44 -16.16
N VAL A 248 9.25 -18.27 -15.78
CA VAL A 248 9.20 -17.07 -16.63
C VAL A 248 10.29 -16.12 -16.20
N SER A 249 10.93 -15.45 -17.15
CA SER A 249 11.95 -14.44 -16.86
C SER A 249 11.39 -13.33 -15.96
N GLU A 250 12.01 -13.14 -14.80
CA GLU A 250 11.68 -12.05 -13.89
C GLU A 250 11.81 -10.68 -14.56
N ALA A 251 12.67 -10.54 -15.58
CA ALA A 251 12.79 -9.31 -16.35
C ALA A 251 11.51 -9.01 -17.14
N LEU A 252 10.95 -10.01 -17.83
CA LEU A 252 9.70 -9.85 -18.59
C LEU A 252 8.53 -9.55 -17.65
N LEU A 253 8.41 -10.29 -16.54
CA LEU A 253 7.34 -10.07 -15.55
C LEU A 253 7.46 -8.68 -14.90
N ALA A 254 8.66 -8.26 -14.50
CA ALA A 254 8.88 -6.93 -13.95
C ALA A 254 8.57 -5.81 -14.96
N ALA A 255 8.97 -5.99 -16.23
CA ALA A 255 8.66 -5.06 -17.30
C ALA A 255 7.15 -4.93 -17.53
N PHE A 256 6.41 -6.04 -17.48
CA PHE A 256 4.96 -6.06 -17.67
C PHE A 256 4.24 -5.30 -16.55
N LEU A 257 4.55 -5.62 -15.30
CA LEU A 257 3.94 -4.98 -14.13
C LEU A 257 4.25 -3.48 -14.06
N ILE A 258 5.51 -3.09 -14.34
CA ILE A 258 5.89 -1.68 -14.33
C ILE A 258 5.35 -0.94 -15.55
N GLY A 259 5.32 -1.58 -16.71
CA GLY A 259 4.81 -0.99 -17.93
C GLY A 259 3.33 -0.62 -17.82
N GLN A 260 2.48 -1.56 -17.39
CA GLN A 260 1.06 -1.27 -17.18
C GLN A 260 0.83 -0.18 -16.12
N ARG A 261 1.62 -0.20 -15.03
CA ARG A 261 1.60 0.89 -14.04
C ARG A 261 1.93 2.24 -14.67
N MET A 262 2.96 2.28 -15.51
CA MET A 262 3.43 3.52 -16.14
C MET A 262 2.41 4.05 -17.15
N ASN A 263 1.70 3.17 -17.85
CA ASN A 263 0.63 3.56 -18.77
C ASN A 263 -0.65 4.00 -18.05
N ARG A 264 -0.76 3.76 -16.74
CA ARG A 264 -1.96 3.95 -15.89
C ARG A 264 -3.02 2.92 -16.23
N GLU A 265 -3.17 1.95 -15.36
CA GLU A 265 -4.03 0.80 -15.60
C GLU A 265 -5.48 1.22 -15.89
N THR A 266 -6.07 0.60 -16.92
CA THR A 266 -7.48 0.77 -17.24
C THR A 266 -8.36 -0.08 -16.32
N ASP A 267 -9.65 0.26 -16.25
CA ASP A 267 -10.65 -0.52 -15.50
C ASP A 267 -10.69 -2.00 -15.93
N ARG A 268 -10.53 -2.27 -17.23
CA ARG A 268 -10.51 -3.65 -17.76
C ARG A 268 -9.27 -4.42 -17.30
N GLU A 269 -8.10 -3.80 -17.27
CA GLU A 269 -6.86 -4.41 -16.80
C GLU A 269 -6.94 -4.67 -15.29
N LEU A 270 -7.39 -3.68 -14.50
CA LEU A 270 -7.57 -3.84 -13.06
C LEU A 270 -8.60 -4.93 -12.73
N LYS A 271 -9.68 -5.03 -13.50
CA LYS A 271 -10.67 -6.11 -13.39
C LYS A 271 -10.00 -7.47 -13.66
N ALA A 272 -9.15 -7.57 -14.68
CA ALA A 272 -8.44 -8.80 -15.00
C ALA A 272 -7.53 -9.23 -13.85
N TYR A 273 -6.72 -8.32 -13.31
CA TYR A 273 -5.92 -8.57 -12.12
C TYR A 273 -6.74 -8.99 -10.90
N CYS A 274 -7.92 -8.40 -10.71
CA CYS A 274 -8.77 -8.67 -9.56
C CYS A 274 -9.34 -10.08 -9.59
N LEU A 275 -9.74 -10.56 -10.77
CA LEU A 275 -10.49 -11.81 -10.95
C LEU A 275 -9.64 -12.96 -11.52
N ALA A 276 -8.34 -12.75 -11.77
CA ALA A 276 -7.48 -13.69 -12.49
C ALA A 276 -7.46 -15.10 -11.90
N PHE A 277 -7.54 -15.24 -10.57
CA PHE A 277 -7.37 -16.52 -9.88
C PHE A 277 -8.64 -17.04 -9.22
N ASP A 278 -9.79 -16.39 -9.43
CA ASP A 278 -11.05 -16.80 -8.80
C ASP A 278 -11.45 -18.23 -9.19
N ASP A 279 -11.36 -18.58 -10.49
CA ASP A 279 -11.70 -19.93 -10.97
C ASP A 279 -10.69 -20.99 -10.50
N GLU A 280 -9.41 -20.62 -10.42
CA GLU A 280 -8.30 -21.54 -10.09
C GLU A 280 -8.29 -21.90 -8.60
N LEU A 281 -8.73 -20.98 -7.74
CA LEU A 281 -8.84 -21.19 -6.30
C LEU A 281 -10.17 -21.85 -5.89
N GLY A 282 -11.14 -21.90 -6.81
CA GLY A 282 -12.49 -22.36 -6.54
C GLY A 282 -13.35 -21.33 -5.79
N PRO A 283 -14.64 -21.65 -5.59
CA PRO A 283 -15.56 -20.72 -4.95
C PRO A 283 -15.16 -20.47 -3.49
N PRO A 284 -15.19 -19.21 -3.03
CA PRO A 284 -14.91 -18.89 -1.64
C PRO A 284 -15.96 -19.52 -0.70
N PRO A 285 -15.57 -19.98 0.50
CA PRO A 285 -16.50 -20.51 1.49
C PRO A 285 -17.51 -19.44 1.92
N VAL A 286 -18.73 -19.85 2.26
CA VAL A 286 -19.82 -18.94 2.66
C VAL A 286 -20.06 -19.04 4.16
N ALA A 287 -19.81 -17.96 4.89
CA ALA A 287 -20.05 -17.81 6.31
C ALA A 287 -21.53 -17.48 6.63
N ASP A 288 -22.07 -18.11 7.65
CA ASP A 288 -23.42 -17.87 8.18
C ASP A 288 -23.41 -16.71 9.18
N VAL A 289 -23.17 -15.50 8.67
CA VAL A 289 -23.15 -14.26 9.45
C VAL A 289 -24.11 -13.24 8.86
N LYS A 290 -24.69 -12.38 9.72
CA LYS A 290 -25.64 -11.34 9.30
C LYS A 290 -25.04 -10.32 8.34
N SER A 291 -23.75 -10.04 8.49
CA SER A 291 -23.01 -9.10 7.66
C SER A 291 -21.53 -9.45 7.68
N LEU A 292 -20.84 -9.12 6.59
CA LEU A 292 -19.40 -9.27 6.44
C LEU A 292 -18.82 -8.06 5.72
N THR A 293 -17.84 -7.42 6.33
CA THR A 293 -17.06 -6.34 5.71
C THR A 293 -15.63 -6.79 5.43
N HIS A 294 -15.21 -6.74 4.16
CA HIS A 294 -13.83 -7.01 3.76
C HIS A 294 -12.98 -5.75 3.85
N TYR A 295 -11.88 -5.82 4.61
CA TYR A 295 -10.97 -4.70 4.85
C TYR A 295 -9.72 -4.82 3.96
N GLY A 296 -9.74 -4.06 2.87
CA GLY A 296 -8.71 -3.92 1.85
C GLY A 296 -7.71 -2.82 2.14
N GLU A 297 -6.82 -3.05 3.10
CA GLU A 297 -5.73 -2.12 3.40
C GLU A 297 -4.58 -2.19 2.39
N PRO A 298 -3.74 -1.14 2.24
CA PRO A 298 -2.46 -1.28 1.53
C PRO A 298 -1.57 -2.31 2.22
N TYR A 299 -1.22 -3.37 1.50
CA TYR A 299 -0.44 -4.49 2.05
C TYR A 299 0.99 -4.10 2.46
N ASP A 300 1.53 -3.00 1.94
CA ASP A 300 2.84 -2.44 2.31
C ASP A 300 2.84 -1.67 3.64
N GLY A 301 1.69 -1.55 4.29
CA GLY A 301 1.55 -1.10 5.67
C GLY A 301 1.82 0.38 5.89
N ASN A 302 1.76 0.76 7.18
CA ASN A 302 2.01 2.13 7.64
C ASN A 302 3.39 2.27 8.27
N THR A 303 4.01 3.43 8.09
CA THR A 303 5.39 3.64 8.55
C THR A 303 5.51 4.68 9.64
N ARG A 304 4.52 5.55 9.81
CA ARG A 304 4.59 6.70 10.71
C ARG A 304 3.49 6.69 11.73
N PHE A 305 2.24 6.45 11.31
CA PHE A 305 1.07 6.71 12.14
C PHE A 305 0.40 5.44 12.67
N PHE A 306 -0.24 5.59 13.83
CA PHE A 306 -1.06 4.55 14.45
C PHE A 306 -2.15 4.05 13.51
N ARG A 307 -2.25 2.72 13.42
CA ARG A 307 -3.12 1.99 12.52
C ARG A 307 -4.20 1.28 13.32
N SER A 308 -5.46 1.66 13.08
CA SER A 308 -6.60 1.29 13.91
C SER A 308 -7.36 0.04 13.45
N THR A 309 -7.12 -0.44 12.23
CA THR A 309 -7.99 -1.40 11.53
C THR A 309 -8.19 -2.74 12.27
N LEU A 310 -7.13 -3.31 12.85
CA LEU A 310 -7.25 -4.53 13.68
C LEU A 310 -8.19 -4.32 14.87
N PHE A 311 -8.06 -3.17 15.54
CA PHE A 311 -8.86 -2.85 16.73
C PHE A 311 -10.30 -2.50 16.34
N VAL A 312 -10.51 -1.86 15.18
CA VAL A 312 -11.85 -1.61 14.60
C VAL A 312 -12.57 -2.94 14.34
N ALA A 313 -11.91 -3.96 13.80
CA ALA A 313 -12.52 -5.27 13.58
C ALA A 313 -12.97 -5.93 14.90
N ALA A 314 -12.15 -5.84 15.95
CA ALA A 314 -12.50 -6.35 17.27
C ALA A 314 -13.72 -5.62 17.89
N VAL A 315 -13.81 -4.30 17.71
CA VAL A 315 -14.97 -3.51 18.15
C VAL A 315 -16.24 -3.89 17.37
N ARG A 316 -16.14 -4.04 16.04
CA ARG A 316 -17.27 -4.43 15.18
C ARG A 316 -17.85 -5.78 15.53
N ALA A 317 -17.00 -6.74 15.91
CA ALA A 317 -17.41 -8.05 16.38
C ALA A 317 -18.25 -8.02 17.69
N CYS A 318 -18.23 -6.93 18.46
CA CYS A 318 -19.05 -6.82 19.68
C CYS A 318 -20.53 -6.64 19.40
N TYR A 319 -20.90 -6.01 18.28
CA TYR A 319 -22.28 -5.78 17.87
C TYR A 319 -22.66 -6.59 16.62
N GLY A 320 -21.94 -7.69 16.38
CA GLY A 320 -22.22 -8.71 15.37
C GLY A 320 -21.87 -8.32 13.93
N GLU A 321 -21.12 -7.25 13.71
CA GLU A 321 -20.66 -6.85 12.37
C GLU A 321 -19.34 -7.56 12.06
N SER A 322 -19.40 -8.70 11.36
CA SER A 322 -18.19 -9.50 11.10
C SER A 322 -17.25 -8.80 10.12
N SER A 323 -15.95 -8.94 10.37
CA SER A 323 -14.90 -8.29 9.58
C SER A 323 -13.87 -9.31 9.08
N LEU A 324 -13.62 -9.32 7.77
CA LEU A 324 -12.51 -10.08 7.19
C LEU A 324 -11.36 -9.13 6.86
N LEU A 325 -10.30 -9.21 7.62
CA LEU A 325 -9.03 -8.57 7.33
C LEU A 325 -8.22 -9.48 6.40
N HIS A 326 -7.53 -8.92 5.43
CA HIS A 326 -6.62 -9.69 4.58
C HIS A 326 -5.37 -8.90 4.25
N GLY A 327 -4.23 -9.58 4.13
CA GLY A 327 -2.94 -8.92 3.99
C GLY A 327 -1.77 -9.88 3.95
N VAL A 328 -0.60 -9.37 4.32
CA VAL A 328 0.63 -10.16 4.44
C VAL A 328 1.42 -9.78 5.68
N GLU A 329 2.41 -10.59 6.03
CA GLU A 329 3.39 -10.26 7.07
C GLU A 329 4.33 -9.13 6.65
N TRP A 330 4.67 -9.02 5.36
CA TRP A 330 5.56 -7.97 4.87
C TRP A 330 5.37 -7.75 3.37
N MET A 331 5.36 -6.49 2.94
CA MET A 331 5.27 -6.12 1.53
C MET A 331 6.09 -4.86 1.22
N PRO A 332 6.90 -4.87 0.15
CA PRO A 332 7.56 -3.67 -0.35
C PRO A 332 6.56 -2.73 -1.07
N PRO A 333 6.91 -1.46 -1.30
CA PRO A 333 8.21 -0.83 -1.05
C PRO A 333 8.36 -0.18 0.32
N LYS A 334 7.27 -0.07 1.10
CA LYS A 334 7.31 0.56 2.42
C LYS A 334 7.87 -0.38 3.48
N GLY A 335 7.42 -1.64 3.49
CA GLY A 335 7.71 -2.58 4.57
C GLY A 335 7.23 -2.05 5.92
N GLY A 336 6.02 -1.48 5.96
CA GLY A 336 5.42 -0.91 7.17
C GLY A 336 4.73 -1.94 8.07
N ILE A 337 4.05 -1.44 9.10
CA ILE A 337 3.24 -2.22 10.03
C ILE A 337 1.99 -2.76 9.32
N THR A 338 1.74 -4.07 9.43
CA THR A 338 0.53 -4.75 8.93
C THR A 338 -0.27 -5.44 10.05
N GLU A 339 -1.53 -5.74 9.79
CA GLU A 339 -2.39 -6.55 10.67
C GLU A 339 -1.78 -7.93 10.94
N GLY A 340 -1.20 -8.57 9.92
CA GLY A 340 -0.54 -9.86 10.05
C GLY A 340 0.65 -9.84 11.00
N GLN A 341 1.46 -8.78 10.97
CA GLN A 341 2.57 -8.61 11.93
C GLN A 341 2.06 -8.43 13.36
N MET A 342 1.04 -7.60 13.55
CA MET A 342 0.45 -7.36 14.86
C MET A 342 -0.12 -8.65 15.46
N LEU A 343 -0.95 -9.38 14.69
CA LEU A 343 -1.55 -10.64 15.13
C LEU A 343 -0.49 -11.71 15.42
N LYS A 344 0.51 -11.87 14.55
CA LYS A 344 1.62 -12.80 14.79
C LYS A 344 2.42 -12.43 16.04
N PHE A 345 2.68 -11.15 16.26
CA PHE A 345 3.41 -10.67 17.44
C PHE A 345 2.62 -10.94 18.73
N MET A 346 1.29 -10.86 18.68
CA MET A 346 0.40 -11.22 19.79
C MET A 346 0.19 -12.74 19.95
N GLY A 347 0.87 -13.58 19.16
CA GLY A 347 0.79 -15.03 19.25
C GLY A 347 -0.39 -15.68 18.53
N ALA A 348 -1.12 -14.97 17.66
CA ALA A 348 -2.19 -15.57 16.86
C ALA A 348 -1.63 -16.49 15.76
N ASN A 349 -2.37 -17.55 15.42
CA ASN A 349 -2.11 -18.30 14.21
C ASN A 349 -2.59 -17.48 12.99
N ILE A 350 -1.66 -17.13 12.10
CA ILE A 350 -1.94 -16.40 10.87
C ILE A 350 -1.82 -17.27 9.61
N ARG A 351 -1.62 -18.59 9.78
CA ARG A 351 -1.57 -19.59 8.71
C ARG A 351 -2.91 -20.30 8.63
N LEU A 352 -3.92 -19.54 8.22
CA LEU A 352 -5.32 -19.96 8.19
C LEU A 352 -5.81 -20.06 6.75
N SER A 353 -6.52 -21.14 6.43
CA SER A 353 -7.21 -21.30 5.16
C SER A 353 -8.46 -20.41 5.11
N PRO A 354 -9.02 -20.12 3.92
CA PRO A 354 -10.32 -19.47 3.81
C PRO A 354 -11.44 -20.16 4.61
N THR A 355 -11.40 -21.49 4.72
CA THR A 355 -12.36 -22.26 5.53
C THR A 355 -12.18 -22.01 7.03
N HIS A 356 -10.94 -21.92 7.53
CA HIS A 356 -10.70 -21.54 8.92
C HIS A 356 -11.17 -20.11 9.21
N ALA A 357 -10.98 -19.18 8.27
CA ALA A 357 -11.49 -17.82 8.39
C ALA A 357 -13.03 -17.79 8.46
N LYS A 358 -13.73 -18.61 7.65
CA LYS A 358 -15.17 -18.81 7.81
C LYS A 358 -15.53 -19.21 9.25
N THR A 359 -14.87 -20.21 9.82
CA THR A 359 -15.15 -20.67 11.20
C THR A 359 -14.93 -19.55 12.23
N LEU A 360 -13.89 -18.73 12.09
CA LEU A 360 -13.63 -17.59 12.98
C LEU A 360 -14.65 -16.46 12.84
N LEU A 361 -15.19 -16.25 11.63
CA LEU A 361 -16.23 -15.25 11.40
C LEU A 361 -17.57 -15.65 12.03
N GLU A 362 -17.88 -16.94 12.05
CA GLU A 362 -19.09 -17.53 12.65
C GLU A 362 -18.98 -17.69 14.18
N ASP A 363 -17.77 -17.72 14.73
CA ASP A 363 -17.56 -17.87 16.16
C ASP A 363 -18.02 -16.61 16.93
N GLU A 364 -19.00 -16.80 17.83
CA GLU A 364 -19.60 -15.72 18.60
C GLU A 364 -18.63 -15.02 19.55
N ASN A 365 -17.47 -15.60 19.87
CA ASN A 365 -16.44 -15.04 20.75
C ASN A 365 -15.35 -14.28 19.99
N ALA A 366 -15.10 -14.62 18.73
CA ALA A 366 -14.17 -13.93 17.83
C ALA A 366 -14.89 -12.90 16.96
N GLY A 367 -15.78 -13.33 16.06
CA GLY A 367 -16.57 -12.48 15.16
C GLY A 367 -15.78 -11.72 14.08
N PHE A 368 -14.48 -11.98 13.94
CA PHE A 368 -13.65 -11.44 12.86
C PHE A 368 -12.55 -12.44 12.49
N ALA A 369 -11.97 -12.29 11.29
CA ALA A 369 -10.89 -13.13 10.82
C ALA A 369 -9.78 -12.34 10.11
N TYR A 370 -8.56 -12.87 10.13
CA TYR A 370 -7.46 -12.42 9.29
C TYR A 370 -7.01 -13.53 8.34
N LEU A 371 -6.90 -13.22 7.05
CA LEU A 371 -6.32 -14.11 6.04
C LEU A 371 -4.99 -13.58 5.51
N ASN A 372 -3.97 -14.42 5.56
CA ASN A 372 -2.70 -14.15 4.91
C ASN A 372 -2.81 -14.49 3.41
N LEU A 373 -2.35 -13.59 2.55
CA LEU A 373 -2.32 -13.79 1.09
C LEU A 373 -1.58 -15.07 0.71
N GLN A 374 -0.58 -15.48 1.50
CA GLN A 374 0.13 -16.74 1.29
C GLN A 374 -0.82 -17.94 1.25
N GLU A 375 -1.83 -17.95 2.11
CA GLU A 375 -2.80 -19.04 2.23
C GLU A 375 -4.02 -18.82 1.33
N ALA A 376 -4.41 -17.55 1.12
CA ALA A 376 -5.60 -17.20 0.36
C ALA A 376 -5.36 -17.17 -1.16
N CYS A 377 -4.18 -16.75 -1.61
CA CYS A 377 -3.82 -16.67 -3.03
C CYS A 377 -2.30 -16.81 -3.23
N PRO A 378 -1.76 -18.04 -3.18
CA PRO A 378 -0.34 -18.32 -3.38
C PRO A 378 0.29 -17.72 -4.65
N PRO A 379 -0.39 -17.68 -5.82
CA PRO A 379 0.17 -17.06 -7.03
C PRO A 379 0.56 -15.59 -6.82
N LEU A 380 -0.32 -14.80 -6.17
CA LEU A 380 -0.06 -13.38 -5.90
C LEU A 380 1.02 -13.19 -4.82
N TYR A 381 1.11 -14.09 -3.85
CA TYR A 381 2.15 -14.08 -2.82
C TYR A 381 3.54 -14.40 -3.38
N SER A 382 3.63 -15.25 -4.41
CA SER A 382 4.89 -15.73 -4.99
C SER A 382 5.82 -14.61 -5.50
N ILE A 383 5.26 -13.45 -5.86
CA ILE A 383 6.00 -12.32 -6.45
C ILE A 383 6.42 -11.24 -5.45
N ILE A 384 6.32 -11.47 -4.14
CA ILE A 384 6.75 -10.48 -3.12
C ILE A 384 8.22 -10.11 -3.29
N GLY A 385 9.08 -11.09 -3.58
CA GLY A 385 10.50 -10.85 -3.88
C GLY A 385 10.66 -9.91 -5.07
N LEU A 386 10.06 -10.24 -6.21
CA LEU A 386 10.07 -9.38 -7.40
C LEU A 386 9.55 -7.97 -7.12
N ARG A 387 8.48 -7.82 -6.32
CA ARG A 387 7.91 -6.52 -5.93
C ARG A 387 8.90 -5.62 -5.18
N GLU A 388 9.89 -6.21 -4.48
CA GLU A 388 10.96 -5.43 -3.84
C GLU A 388 11.89 -4.82 -4.88
N HIS A 389 12.25 -5.60 -5.89
CA HIS A 389 13.17 -5.22 -6.96
C HIS A 389 12.58 -4.21 -7.95
N ILE A 390 11.26 -4.16 -8.12
CA ILE A 390 10.63 -3.15 -9.00
C ILE A 390 10.38 -1.79 -8.32
N LYS A 391 10.56 -1.69 -7.01
CA LYS A 391 10.39 -0.47 -6.15
C LYS A 391 8.99 0.16 -6.10
N LYS A 392 8.13 -0.09 -7.07
CA LYS A 392 6.84 0.59 -7.24
C LYS A 392 5.71 -0.39 -6.99
N ARG A 393 4.54 0.15 -6.62
CA ARG A 393 3.33 -0.65 -6.43
C ARG A 393 2.79 -1.08 -7.80
N PRO A 394 2.82 -2.36 -8.20
CA PRO A 394 2.27 -2.80 -9.49
C PRO A 394 0.73 -2.74 -9.52
N PRO A 395 0.07 -2.98 -10.68
CA PRO A 395 -1.39 -3.03 -10.81
C PRO A 395 -2.10 -3.88 -9.74
N ILE A 396 -1.52 -5.05 -9.44
CA ILE A 396 -1.97 -5.99 -8.41
C ILE A 396 -2.08 -5.35 -7.02
N ALA A 397 -1.28 -4.33 -6.68
CA ALA A 397 -1.37 -3.62 -5.40
C ALA A 397 -2.68 -2.83 -5.24
N THR A 398 -3.36 -2.54 -6.35
CA THR A 398 -4.70 -1.94 -6.34
C THR A 398 -5.78 -3.00 -6.19
N SER A 399 -5.70 -4.08 -6.98
CA SER A 399 -6.73 -5.13 -7.02
C SER A 399 -6.70 -6.09 -5.82
N GLU A 400 -5.54 -6.28 -5.18
CA GLU A 400 -5.39 -7.15 -3.99
C GLU A 400 -6.18 -6.63 -2.77
N LYS A 401 -6.57 -5.36 -2.78
CA LYS A 401 -7.43 -4.75 -1.75
C LYS A 401 -8.91 -5.10 -1.91
N VAL A 402 -9.33 -5.63 -3.06
CA VAL A 402 -10.76 -5.85 -3.38
C VAL A 402 -10.99 -7.34 -3.65
N GLN A 403 -10.61 -8.17 -2.67
CA GLN A 403 -10.67 -9.63 -2.75
C GLN A 403 -11.82 -10.15 -1.86
N GLN A 404 -12.48 -11.22 -2.31
CA GLN A 404 -13.62 -11.83 -1.62
C GLN A 404 -13.31 -13.28 -1.24
N PHE A 405 -12.28 -13.46 -0.39
CA PHE A 405 -11.77 -14.79 -0.03
C PHE A 405 -12.76 -15.63 0.81
N VAL A 406 -13.73 -14.99 1.45
CA VAL A 406 -14.87 -15.61 2.12
C VAL A 406 -16.10 -14.83 1.69
N ARG A 407 -17.27 -15.45 1.62
CA ARG A 407 -18.55 -14.77 1.38
C ARG A 407 -19.43 -14.85 2.60
N ALA A 408 -20.48 -14.03 2.67
CA ALA A 408 -21.51 -14.16 3.70
C ALA A 408 -22.87 -14.52 3.12
N ARG A 409 -23.69 -15.23 3.91
CA ARG A 409 -25.13 -15.38 3.64
C ARG A 409 -25.88 -14.05 3.78
N GLY A 410 -25.45 -13.21 4.72
CA GLY A 410 -26.00 -11.89 4.95
C GLY A 410 -25.42 -10.79 4.05
N ARG A 411 -25.44 -9.55 4.56
CA ARG A 411 -24.98 -8.37 3.82
C ARG A 411 -23.46 -8.36 3.64
N GLU A 412 -23.00 -8.28 2.40
CA GLU A 412 -21.57 -8.14 2.09
C GLU A 412 -21.20 -6.68 1.78
N SER A 413 -20.09 -6.21 2.37
CA SER A 413 -19.53 -4.88 2.15
C SER A 413 -18.02 -4.93 1.96
N MET A 414 -17.44 -3.94 1.27
CA MET A 414 -15.99 -3.81 1.11
C MET A 414 -15.52 -2.41 1.48
N ILE A 415 -14.35 -2.32 2.10
CA ILE A 415 -13.69 -1.05 2.37
C ILE A 415 -12.23 -1.08 1.90
N ALA A 416 -11.78 -0.09 1.15
CA ALA A 416 -10.40 -0.04 0.64
C ALA A 416 -9.73 1.34 0.76
N GLY A 417 -8.46 1.34 1.14
CA GLY A 417 -7.67 2.56 1.29
C GLY A 417 -7.08 3.03 -0.04
N PHE A 418 -6.96 4.34 -0.25
CA PHE A 418 -6.24 4.89 -1.40
C PHE A 418 -5.40 6.12 -1.05
N TYR A 419 -4.35 6.37 -1.83
CA TYR A 419 -3.40 7.45 -1.59
C TYR A 419 -3.48 8.55 -2.64
N HIS A 420 -3.46 8.16 -3.92
CA HIS A 420 -3.54 9.08 -5.05
C HIS A 420 -4.98 9.25 -5.50
N GLU A 421 -5.35 10.49 -5.79
CA GLU A 421 -6.63 10.81 -6.44
C GLU A 421 -6.74 10.11 -7.81
N GLY A 422 -7.95 9.69 -8.16
CA GLY A 422 -8.27 8.92 -9.35
C GLY A 422 -8.34 7.41 -9.12
N TYR A 423 -8.00 6.92 -7.92
CA TYR A 423 -8.13 5.50 -7.56
C TYR A 423 -9.45 5.17 -6.83
N GLU A 424 -10.28 6.18 -6.53
CA GLU A 424 -11.59 6.00 -5.91
C GLU A 424 -12.50 5.19 -6.83
N ASP A 425 -12.65 5.67 -8.07
CA ASP A 425 -13.59 5.09 -9.03
C ASP A 425 -13.18 3.68 -9.47
N PRO A 426 -11.90 3.38 -9.78
CA PRO A 426 -11.47 2.01 -10.08
C PRO A 426 -11.71 1.04 -8.92
N LEU A 427 -11.45 1.43 -7.67
CA LEU A 427 -11.69 0.56 -6.51
C LEU A 427 -13.19 0.31 -6.31
N LEU A 428 -14.03 1.34 -6.42
CA LEU A 428 -15.48 1.20 -6.33
C LEU A 428 -16.04 0.37 -7.50
N MET A 429 -15.46 0.50 -8.70
CA MET A 429 -15.79 -0.35 -9.86
C MET A 429 -15.49 -1.81 -9.54
N LEU A 430 -14.31 -2.14 -9.02
CA LEU A 430 -13.96 -3.51 -8.61
C LEU A 430 -14.92 -4.05 -7.55
N MET A 431 -15.28 -3.25 -6.54
CA MET A 431 -16.24 -3.66 -5.51
C MET A 431 -17.62 -3.96 -6.13
N ARG A 432 -18.09 -3.16 -7.09
CA ARG A 432 -19.34 -3.46 -7.81
C ARG A 432 -19.24 -4.77 -8.61
N ARG A 433 -18.07 -5.08 -9.19
CA ARG A 433 -17.81 -6.35 -9.89
C ARG A 433 -17.76 -7.57 -8.95
N ARG A 434 -17.34 -7.37 -7.69
CA ARG A 434 -17.47 -8.36 -6.61
C ARG A 434 -18.91 -8.51 -6.09
N THR A 435 -19.87 -7.80 -6.67
CA THR A 435 -21.31 -7.91 -6.37
C THR A 435 -21.70 -7.64 -4.91
N VAL A 436 -20.90 -6.88 -4.18
CA VAL A 436 -21.22 -6.51 -2.79
C VAL A 436 -22.35 -5.47 -2.71
N HIS A 437 -23.00 -5.40 -1.55
CA HIS A 437 -24.14 -4.52 -1.27
C HIS A 437 -23.69 -3.08 -0.99
N ALA A 438 -22.53 -2.91 -0.36
CA ALA A 438 -21.92 -1.61 -0.12
C ALA A 438 -20.41 -1.62 -0.34
N GLY A 439 -19.89 -0.50 -0.82
CA GLY A 439 -18.46 -0.29 -1.05
C GLY A 439 -18.05 1.08 -0.53
N LEU A 440 -16.91 1.15 0.15
CA LEU A 440 -16.36 2.39 0.71
C LEU A 440 -14.88 2.49 0.38
N VAL A 441 -14.46 3.62 -0.17
CA VAL A 441 -13.04 3.94 -0.37
C VAL A 441 -12.67 5.14 0.48
N VAL A 442 -11.54 5.02 1.19
CA VAL A 442 -11.11 6.00 2.19
C VAL A 442 -9.71 6.50 1.87
N LYS A 443 -9.54 7.83 1.90
CA LYS A 443 -8.24 8.48 1.92
C LYS A 443 -7.81 8.73 3.36
N GLY A 444 -7.32 7.68 4.03
CA GLY A 444 -6.73 7.80 5.36
C GLY A 444 -5.27 8.25 5.31
N GLU A 445 -4.66 8.38 6.48
CA GLU A 445 -3.25 8.73 6.57
C GLU A 445 -2.36 7.65 5.95
N GLU A 446 -1.35 8.09 5.20
CA GLU A 446 -0.45 7.22 4.42
C GLU A 446 -1.14 6.33 3.36
N GLY A 447 -2.41 6.61 3.06
CA GLY A 447 -3.26 5.85 2.14
C GLY A 447 -3.93 4.63 2.76
N ALA A 448 -3.87 4.49 4.09
CA ALA A 448 -4.58 3.48 4.85
C ALA A 448 -6.08 3.79 4.96
N LEU A 449 -6.83 2.90 5.61
CA LEU A 449 -8.23 3.14 5.94
C LEU A 449 -8.43 4.10 7.12
N SER A 450 -7.41 4.24 7.96
CA SER A 450 -7.52 5.04 9.19
C SER A 450 -7.66 6.54 8.90
N MET A 451 -8.87 7.05 9.13
CA MET A 451 -9.19 8.46 9.25
C MET A 451 -8.56 9.06 10.52
N THR A 452 -8.33 10.37 10.49
CA THR A 452 -7.71 11.13 11.59
C THR A 452 -8.69 12.12 12.23
N THR A 453 -8.52 12.37 13.52
CA THR A 453 -9.22 13.43 14.26
C THR A 453 -8.60 14.81 14.03
N LYS A 454 -7.38 14.85 13.48
CA LYS A 454 -6.64 16.08 13.22
C LYS A 454 -7.38 17.00 12.24
N GLU A 455 -7.50 18.26 12.61
CA GLU A 455 -8.07 19.28 11.76
C GLU A 455 -7.26 19.43 10.45
N ARG A 456 -7.99 19.64 9.35
CA ARG A 456 -7.40 19.83 8.05
C ARG A 456 -6.52 21.08 8.04
N SER A 457 -5.29 20.95 7.54
CA SER A 457 -4.45 22.13 7.28
C SER A 457 -5.08 23.03 6.20
N ALA A 458 -5.27 24.32 6.52
CA ALA A 458 -5.76 25.34 5.60
C ALA A 458 -4.89 25.52 4.34
N HIS A 459 -3.64 25.07 4.37
CA HIS A 459 -2.69 25.19 3.26
C HIS A 459 -2.62 23.97 2.35
N ALA A 460 -3.44 22.93 2.58
CA ALA A 460 -3.49 21.75 1.73
C ALA A 460 -4.21 22.05 0.40
N SER A 461 -3.45 22.40 -0.63
CA SER A 461 -3.97 22.96 -1.88
C SER A 461 -3.99 22.01 -3.09
N LYS A 462 -3.59 20.75 -2.96
CA LYS A 462 -3.58 19.79 -4.09
C LYS A 462 -4.22 18.44 -3.75
N GLY A 463 -5.25 18.11 -4.52
CA GLY A 463 -5.98 16.85 -4.54
C GLY A 463 -6.91 16.63 -3.35
N LEU A 464 -7.51 15.44 -3.28
CA LEU A 464 -8.46 15.11 -2.22
C LEU A 464 -7.80 15.13 -0.83
N PRO A 465 -8.49 15.65 0.20
CA PRO A 465 -7.92 15.70 1.55
C PRO A 465 -7.91 14.32 2.22
N VAL A 466 -7.11 14.19 3.30
CA VAL A 466 -7.27 13.08 4.26
C VAL A 466 -8.69 13.14 4.84
N ASN A 467 -9.27 11.98 5.18
CA ASN A 467 -10.67 11.78 5.57
C ASN A 467 -11.68 11.90 4.41
N HIS A 468 -11.22 11.99 3.17
CA HIS A 468 -12.11 11.86 2.03
C HIS A 468 -12.61 10.41 1.92
N CYS A 469 -13.93 10.27 1.82
CA CYS A 469 -14.63 9.02 1.63
C CYS A 469 -15.51 9.11 0.38
N SER A 470 -15.48 8.08 -0.46
CA SER A 470 -16.44 7.87 -1.55
C SER A 470 -16.98 6.46 -1.46
N GLY A 471 -18.22 6.22 -1.87
CA GLY A 471 -18.80 4.90 -1.72
C GLY A 471 -20.11 4.70 -2.44
N PHE A 472 -20.65 3.50 -2.30
CA PHE A 472 -22.01 3.16 -2.68
C PHE A 472 -22.65 2.24 -1.65
N ARG A 473 -23.98 2.25 -1.57
CA ARG A 473 -24.76 1.30 -0.75
C ARG A 473 -26.13 1.03 -1.36
N THR A 474 -26.70 -0.15 -1.08
CA THR A 474 -28.07 -0.47 -1.46
C THR A 474 -29.06 0.46 -0.72
N PRO A 475 -30.01 1.12 -1.40
CA PRO A 475 -31.03 1.96 -0.75
C PRO A 475 -31.93 1.14 0.19
N ASN A 476 -32.32 1.73 1.32
CA ASN A 476 -33.23 1.09 2.29
C ASN A 476 -34.67 0.88 1.76
N SER A 477 -35.03 1.48 0.62
CA SER A 477 -36.42 1.59 0.14
C SER A 477 -36.83 0.58 -0.96
N ILE A 478 -36.00 -0.41 -1.28
CA ILE A 478 -36.29 -1.32 -2.41
C ILE A 478 -36.52 -2.75 -1.90
N ASN A 479 -37.80 -3.16 -1.89
CA ASN A 479 -38.17 -4.57 -2.00
C ASN A 479 -37.77 -5.01 -3.41
N SER A 480 -36.85 -5.96 -3.52
CA SER A 480 -36.29 -6.44 -4.78
C SER A 480 -37.39 -7.05 -5.68
N SER A 481 -37.89 -6.28 -6.65
CA SER A 481 -38.52 -6.81 -7.84
C SER A 481 -37.50 -6.85 -8.99
N GLU A 482 -37.46 -7.99 -9.66
CA GLU A 482 -36.56 -8.41 -10.72
C GLU A 482 -36.27 -7.35 -11.79
N THR A 483 -34.97 -7.10 -12.04
CA THR A 483 -34.28 -7.04 -13.35
C THR A 483 -32.84 -6.54 -13.12
N ASP A 484 -31.85 -7.24 -13.68
CA ASP A 484 -30.40 -6.98 -13.67
C ASP A 484 -29.84 -5.83 -12.82
N GLY A 485 -29.31 -6.17 -11.64
CA GLY A 485 -28.38 -5.35 -10.86
C GLY A 485 -28.88 -4.96 -9.47
N ILE A 486 -27.99 -4.99 -8.47
CA ILE A 486 -28.26 -4.44 -7.13
C ILE A 486 -28.37 -2.91 -7.28
N PRO A 487 -29.51 -2.27 -6.98
CA PRO A 487 -29.65 -0.82 -7.01
C PRO A 487 -28.72 -0.22 -5.95
N ARG A 488 -27.95 0.81 -6.32
CA ARG A 488 -26.90 1.39 -5.48
C ARG A 488 -26.92 2.91 -5.56
N GLU A 489 -26.98 3.56 -4.41
CA GLU A 489 -26.79 5.01 -4.28
C GLU A 489 -25.31 5.29 -4.03
N SER A 490 -24.72 6.21 -4.79
CA SER A 490 -23.33 6.62 -4.60
C SER A 490 -23.25 7.88 -3.74
N PHE A 491 -22.23 7.97 -2.90
CA PHE A 491 -21.99 9.12 -2.03
C PHE A 491 -20.53 9.53 -2.01
N ARG A 492 -20.30 10.78 -1.60
CA ARG A 492 -18.97 11.34 -1.39
C ARG A 492 -19.04 12.32 -0.22
N VAL A 493 -18.12 12.16 0.74
CA VAL A 493 -18.09 12.97 1.96
C VAL A 493 -16.64 13.19 2.40
N ILE A 494 -16.38 14.33 3.05
CA ILE A 494 -15.12 14.56 3.76
C ILE A 494 -15.47 14.55 5.24
N VAL A 495 -14.95 13.57 5.98
CA VAL A 495 -15.29 13.40 7.39
C VAL A 495 -14.57 14.45 8.23
N ASN A 496 -15.35 15.30 8.89
CA ASN A 496 -14.86 16.26 9.87
C ASN A 496 -15.09 15.71 11.28
N ALA A 497 -14.02 15.33 11.97
CA ALA A 497 -14.12 14.74 13.31
C ALA A 497 -14.65 15.74 14.36
N GLN A 498 -14.40 17.05 14.20
CA GLN A 498 -14.89 18.07 15.14
C GLN A 498 -16.41 18.18 15.11
N GLU A 499 -17.04 18.06 13.93
CA GLU A 499 -18.50 18.05 13.78
C GLU A 499 -19.14 16.81 14.45
N LEU A 500 -18.35 15.77 14.70
CA LEU A 500 -18.74 14.55 15.39
C LEU A 500 -18.38 14.58 16.90
N GLY A 501 -17.93 15.73 17.41
CA GLY A 501 -17.60 15.92 18.82
C GLY A 501 -16.23 15.42 19.25
N PHE A 502 -15.31 15.13 18.32
CA PHE A 502 -13.93 14.80 18.66
C PHE A 502 -13.06 16.06 18.77
N GLU A 503 -12.21 16.09 19.81
CA GLU A 503 -11.14 17.09 19.88
C GLU A 503 -10.08 16.81 18.80
N SER A 504 -9.59 17.87 18.15
CA SER A 504 -8.52 17.73 17.16
C SER A 504 -7.21 17.37 17.83
N THR A 505 -6.76 16.13 17.62
CA THR A 505 -5.53 15.60 18.19
C THR A 505 -4.58 15.12 17.09
N GLU A 506 -3.27 15.29 17.32
CA GLU A 506 -2.28 14.68 16.44
C GLU A 506 -2.38 13.15 16.50
N THR A 507 -2.26 12.51 15.34
CA THR A 507 -2.27 11.05 15.31
C THR A 507 -1.00 10.50 15.96
N PRO A 508 -1.11 9.55 16.92
CA PRO A 508 0.06 8.95 17.55
C PRO A 508 1.00 8.36 16.50
N ARG A 509 2.29 8.63 16.67
CA ARG A 509 3.33 8.06 15.82
C ARG A 509 3.79 6.72 16.36
N THR A 510 3.95 5.76 15.46
CA THR A 510 4.46 4.42 15.75
C THR A 510 5.80 4.17 15.09
N ASP A 511 6.14 4.92 14.02
CA ASP A 511 7.44 4.91 13.37
C ASP A 511 8.00 3.49 13.11
N ARG A 512 7.14 2.64 12.50
CA ARG A 512 7.37 1.20 12.19
C ARG A 512 7.45 0.25 13.39
N SER A 513 7.17 0.70 14.61
CA SER A 513 7.10 -0.16 15.79
C SER A 513 5.74 -0.86 15.90
N VAL A 514 5.73 -2.17 15.62
CA VAL A 514 4.57 -3.06 15.86
C VAL A 514 4.16 -3.02 17.34
N LEU A 515 5.13 -3.12 18.25
CA LEU A 515 4.89 -3.06 19.69
C LEU A 515 4.20 -1.75 20.08
N LYS A 516 4.66 -0.61 19.54
CA LYS A 516 4.05 0.68 19.87
C LYS A 516 2.61 0.78 19.37
N ASN A 517 2.32 0.23 18.18
CA ASN A 517 0.97 0.18 17.65
C ASN A 517 0.06 -0.70 18.53
N LEU A 518 0.58 -1.84 18.99
CA LEU A 518 -0.15 -2.73 19.90
C LEU A 518 -0.40 -2.09 21.27
N GLU A 519 0.60 -1.48 21.89
CA GLU A 519 0.44 -0.75 23.17
C GLU A 519 -0.71 0.26 23.09
N LEU A 520 -0.70 1.12 22.06
CA LEU A 520 -1.71 2.16 21.88
C LEU A 520 -3.11 1.59 21.66
N GLY A 521 -3.22 0.55 20.82
CA GLY A 521 -4.53 -0.04 20.52
C GLY A 521 -5.09 -0.89 21.64
N LEU A 522 -4.25 -1.64 22.36
CA LEU A 522 -4.67 -2.44 23.52
C LEU A 522 -5.10 -1.55 24.69
N ALA A 523 -4.34 -0.48 24.98
CA ALA A 523 -4.74 0.51 25.97
C ALA A 523 -6.11 1.13 25.63
N ALA A 524 -6.28 1.52 24.35
CA ALA A 524 -7.56 2.06 23.88
C ALA A 524 -8.70 1.04 23.99
N LEU A 525 -8.50 -0.23 23.58
CA LEU A 525 -9.51 -1.28 23.75
C LEU A 525 -9.80 -1.63 25.22
N GLY A 526 -8.86 -1.32 26.13
CA GLY A 526 -9.04 -1.39 27.58
C GLY A 526 -9.79 -0.19 28.18
N GLY A 527 -10.21 0.78 27.36
CA GLY A 527 -10.97 1.97 27.78
C GLY A 527 -10.11 3.21 28.06
N GLU A 528 -8.79 3.16 27.87
CA GLU A 528 -7.93 4.34 28.05
C GLU A 528 -8.26 5.40 26.99
N LYS A 529 -8.75 6.56 27.44
CA LYS A 529 -9.14 7.68 26.55
C LYS A 529 -7.91 8.37 25.98
N GLY A 530 -8.04 8.89 24.76
CA GLY A 530 -7.01 9.65 24.07
C GLY A 530 -7.02 9.43 22.56
N ALA A 531 -6.01 9.95 21.86
CA ALA A 531 -6.01 9.98 20.39
C ALA A 531 -6.11 8.60 19.72
N ALA A 532 -5.58 7.53 20.34
CA ALA A 532 -5.73 6.16 19.81
C ALA A 532 -7.17 5.65 19.96
N TYR A 533 -7.79 5.88 21.11
CA TYR A 533 -9.20 5.59 21.39
C TYR A 533 -10.13 6.32 20.43
N ASP A 534 -9.97 7.64 20.32
CA ASP A 534 -10.82 8.47 19.46
C ASP A 534 -10.72 8.06 18.01
N ARG A 535 -9.52 7.70 17.55
CA ARG A 535 -9.30 7.20 16.20
C ARG A 535 -9.99 5.85 15.98
N ILE A 536 -9.96 4.93 16.94
CA ILE A 536 -10.69 3.65 16.81
C ILE A 536 -12.20 3.92 16.77
N VAL A 537 -12.71 4.78 17.65
CA VAL A 537 -14.14 5.12 17.70
C VAL A 537 -14.60 5.75 16.39
N LEU A 538 -13.89 6.78 15.91
CA LEU A 538 -14.17 7.45 14.65
C LEU A 538 -14.23 6.46 13.49
N ASN A 539 -13.22 5.58 13.37
CA ASN A 539 -13.11 4.69 12.23
C ASN A 539 -14.14 3.56 12.24
N ALA A 540 -14.48 2.99 13.41
CA ALA A 540 -15.52 1.97 13.49
C ALA A 540 -16.90 2.58 13.19
N ALA A 541 -17.27 3.68 13.87
CA ALA A 541 -18.57 4.32 13.71
C ALA A 541 -18.79 4.84 12.28
N MET A 542 -17.79 5.51 11.70
CA MET A 542 -17.91 6.05 10.34
C MET A 542 -17.93 4.95 9.28
N ALA A 543 -17.15 3.87 9.44
CA ALA A 543 -17.21 2.75 8.51
C ALA A 543 -18.63 2.16 8.49
N ASP A 544 -19.22 1.93 9.66
CA ASP A 544 -20.56 1.37 9.79
C ASP A 544 -21.64 2.30 9.24
N HIS A 545 -21.57 3.58 9.59
CA HIS A 545 -22.53 4.57 9.13
C HIS A 545 -22.51 4.75 7.60
N LEU A 546 -21.32 4.88 7.02
CA LEU A 546 -21.17 5.08 5.58
C LEU A 546 -21.51 3.81 4.79
N LEU A 547 -21.18 2.63 5.32
CA LEU A 547 -21.59 1.37 4.72
C LEU A 547 -23.09 1.10 4.91
N GLY A 548 -23.80 1.81 5.79
CA GLY A 548 -25.21 1.58 6.08
C GLY A 548 -25.43 0.26 6.82
N CYS A 549 -24.55 -0.07 7.77
CA CYS A 549 -24.72 -1.20 8.67
C CYS A 549 -25.96 -1.01 9.56
N SER A 550 -26.59 -2.10 9.96
CA SER A 550 -27.79 -2.05 10.80
C SER A 550 -27.48 -1.46 12.17
N GLY A 551 -28.29 -0.52 12.63
CA GLY A 551 -28.09 0.20 13.90
C GLY A 551 -26.98 1.27 13.84
N ALA A 552 -26.61 1.71 12.64
CA ALA A 552 -25.66 2.79 12.37
C ALA A 552 -26.22 3.83 11.37
N GLU A 553 -27.54 3.84 11.16
CA GLU A 553 -28.22 4.80 10.29
C GLU A 553 -28.04 6.24 10.79
N ASP A 554 -28.08 6.42 12.11
CA ASP A 554 -27.66 7.64 12.80
C ASP A 554 -26.19 7.53 13.25
N ILE A 555 -25.41 8.58 12.98
CA ILE A 555 -23.99 8.60 13.33
C ILE A 555 -23.75 8.63 14.83
N ASN A 556 -24.64 9.26 15.62
CA ASN A 556 -24.47 9.28 17.09
C ASN A 556 -24.69 7.88 17.68
N ALA A 557 -25.73 7.17 17.23
CA ALA A 557 -25.94 5.76 17.59
C ALA A 557 -24.72 4.88 17.24
N ALA A 558 -24.10 5.10 16.07
CA ALA A 558 -22.89 4.39 15.66
C ALA A 558 -21.67 4.72 16.55
N LEU A 559 -21.52 5.97 16.98
CA LEU A 559 -20.48 6.38 17.92
C LEU A 559 -20.71 5.77 19.31
N ASP A 560 -21.95 5.80 19.81
CA ASP A 560 -22.28 5.34 21.16
C ASP A 560 -22.11 3.83 21.30
N ARG A 561 -22.60 3.03 20.36
CA ARG A 561 -22.38 1.57 20.39
C ARG A 561 -20.90 1.19 20.30
N THR A 562 -20.11 2.01 19.62
CA THR A 562 -18.66 1.81 19.47
C THR A 562 -17.94 2.13 20.78
N ARG A 563 -18.29 3.23 21.45
CA ARG A 563 -17.78 3.57 22.78
C ARG A 563 -18.16 2.50 23.80
N GLU A 564 -19.40 2.06 23.82
CA GLU A 564 -19.88 1.00 24.72
C GLU A 564 -19.11 -0.32 24.53
N ALA A 565 -18.87 -0.73 23.28
CA ALA A 565 -18.10 -1.94 22.97
C ALA A 565 -16.67 -1.90 23.51
N ILE A 566 -16.04 -0.71 23.50
CA ILE A 566 -14.70 -0.50 24.04
C ILE A 566 -14.74 -0.39 25.57
N ASP A 567 -15.59 0.48 26.11
CA ASP A 567 -15.62 0.85 27.53
C ASP A 567 -16.09 -0.32 28.42
N SER A 568 -16.91 -1.24 27.89
CA SER A 568 -17.28 -2.50 28.55
C SER A 568 -16.16 -3.55 28.58
N GLY A 569 -15.04 -3.29 27.90
CA GLY A 569 -13.93 -4.24 27.70
C GLY A 569 -14.26 -5.41 26.75
N ASN A 570 -15.43 -5.41 26.12
CA ASN A 570 -15.85 -6.47 25.21
C ASN A 570 -14.94 -6.55 23.98
N ALA A 571 -14.55 -5.41 23.40
CA ALA A 571 -13.67 -5.37 22.23
C ALA A 571 -12.30 -5.99 22.51
N LEU A 572 -11.72 -5.71 23.68
CA LEU A 572 -10.47 -6.34 24.10
C LEU A 572 -10.64 -7.85 24.29
N ARG A 573 -11.74 -8.30 24.91
CA ARG A 573 -12.07 -9.73 25.02
C ARG A 573 -12.21 -10.42 23.67
N ARG A 574 -12.85 -9.79 22.67
CA ARG A 574 -12.95 -10.33 21.30
C ARG A 574 -11.58 -10.59 20.69
N LEU A 575 -10.68 -9.61 20.77
CA LEU A 575 -9.32 -9.75 20.24
C LEU A 575 -8.53 -10.87 20.93
N MET A 576 -8.64 -10.98 22.26
CA MET A 576 -7.98 -12.05 23.02
C MET A 576 -8.57 -13.43 22.73
N SER A 577 -9.88 -13.53 22.58
CA SER A 577 -10.56 -14.76 22.17
C SER A 577 -10.13 -15.20 20.78
N TYR A 578 -10.06 -14.27 19.81
CA TYR A 578 -9.55 -14.54 18.47
C TYR A 578 -8.17 -15.20 18.50
N ILE A 579 -7.22 -14.67 19.29
CA ILE A 579 -5.87 -15.24 19.41
C ILE A 579 -5.94 -16.71 19.82
N LYS A 580 -6.73 -17.03 20.86
CA LYS A 580 -6.89 -18.40 21.36
C LYS A 580 -7.58 -19.33 20.37
N ILE A 581 -8.64 -18.85 19.70
CA ILE A 581 -9.45 -19.66 18.79
C ILE A 581 -8.73 -19.92 17.47
N SER A 582 -7.88 -19.00 17.01
CA SER A 582 -7.08 -19.15 15.79
C SER A 582 -6.19 -20.41 15.78
N HIS A 583 -5.82 -20.93 16.95
CA HIS A 583 -5.07 -22.19 17.10
C HIS A 583 -5.95 -23.45 17.14
N LYS A 584 -7.25 -23.29 17.39
CA LYS A 584 -8.19 -24.39 17.59
C LYS A 584 -9.05 -24.69 16.37
N VAL A 585 -9.09 -23.78 15.39
CA VAL A 585 -9.79 -24.02 14.14
C VAL A 585 -9.09 -25.12 13.35
N THR A 586 -9.83 -26.19 13.11
CA THR A 586 -9.40 -27.42 12.44
C THR A 586 -9.92 -27.50 11.01
#